data_AF-A0A6J3ECN9-F1
#
_entry.id   AF-A0A6J3ECN9-F1
#
_cell.length_a   1.000
_cell.length_b   1.000
_cell.length_c   1.000
_cell.angle_alpha   90.00
_cell.angle_beta   90.00
_cell.angle_gamma   90.00
#
_symmetry.space_group_name_H-M   'P 1'
#
loop_
_entity.id
_entity.type
_entity.pdbx_description
1 polymer ?
#
loop_
_entity_poly.entity_id
_entity_poly.type
_entity_poly.pdbx_seq_one_letter_code
_entity_poly.pdbx_strand_id
1 'polypeptide(L)'
;MPHRTIHLFRKGLRLHDHPALLAALESSEVVYPVYILDRKFMTSVMHIGALRWHFLLQSLENLQKNLSRLGSHLLVIQGEYEPILRDHVQKWNITQVTLDAEMEPFYKEMEANIRCLGEELGFEVLSVVGHSLYDTKRILDLNDGTPPLTYKRFLHILSLLGDPEVPVRNLTAEDFQRCKPPDLELAECYRVPLPADLKIPPESISPWRGGETEGLQRLEQHLADQGWVASFTKPRTIPNSLLPSTTGLSPYFSMGCVSVRTFFYRLSNIYAQAKHHSLPPVSLQGQLLWREFFYTVASATPNFTKMAGNPICLQISWYEDAERLHKWKTAQTGFPWIDAIMTQLRQEGWIHHLARHAAACFLTRGDLWISWEEGMKVFEELLLDADYSINAGNWMWLSASAFFHQYTRIFCPVRFGKRTDPEGQYIRKYLPVLKNFPSKYIYEPWTASEEEQKQAGCIIGKDYPFPMVDHKEASNHNLQLMKHVREEQYRTAQLTRDDTDDPMEMKLKRDHSEENVTKAKTARMTEQT
;
A
#
# COMPACT_ATOMS: atom_id res chain seq x y z
N MET A 1 26.61 -31.83 7.43
CA MET A 1 25.61 -32.23 8.45
C MET A 1 24.33 -31.48 8.11
N PRO A 2 23.13 -32.07 8.27
CA PRO A 2 21.90 -31.31 8.12
C PRO A 2 21.89 -30.14 9.11
N HIS A 3 21.36 -28.98 8.70
CA HIS A 3 21.40 -27.78 9.54
C HIS A 3 20.38 -27.83 10.68
N ARG A 4 20.65 -27.08 11.75
CA ARG A 4 19.62 -26.59 12.67
C ARG A 4 19.34 -25.14 12.33
N THR A 5 18.09 -24.83 12.02
CA THR A 5 17.78 -23.61 11.28
C THR A 5 16.75 -22.76 12.00
N ILE A 6 17.06 -21.49 12.22
CA ILE A 6 16.02 -20.49 12.48
C ILE A 6 15.49 -20.00 11.14
N HIS A 7 14.17 -20.01 10.96
CA HIS A 7 13.53 -19.27 9.88
C HIS A 7 12.90 -18.00 10.46
N LEU A 8 13.40 -16.83 10.04
CA LEU A 8 12.95 -15.52 10.51
C LEU A 8 11.85 -14.96 9.59
N PHE A 9 10.61 -15.02 10.06
CA PHE A 9 9.52 -14.28 9.46
C PHE A 9 9.67 -12.78 9.70
N ARG A 10 9.46 -11.98 8.65
CA ARG A 10 9.43 -10.50 8.70
C ARG A 10 8.18 -9.97 8.01
N LYS A 11 8.12 -10.12 6.68
CA LYS A 11 6.87 -10.13 5.91
C LYS A 11 6.44 -11.58 5.78
N GLY A 12 6.29 -12.13 4.58
CA GLY A 12 6.21 -13.57 4.34
C GLY A 12 5.28 -14.37 5.28
N LEU A 13 4.24 -13.76 5.87
CA LEU A 13 3.43 -14.37 6.94
C LEU A 13 2.41 -15.38 6.37
N ARG A 14 2.93 -16.40 5.69
CA ARG A 14 2.20 -17.44 4.96
C ARG A 14 3.04 -18.72 4.86
N LEU A 15 2.39 -19.83 4.54
CA LEU A 15 3.06 -21.10 4.23
C LEU A 15 3.04 -21.44 2.73
N HIS A 16 2.04 -20.99 1.97
CA HIS A 16 2.04 -21.17 0.51
C HIS A 16 3.12 -20.31 -0.16
N ASP A 17 3.72 -20.82 -1.23
CA ASP A 17 4.74 -20.13 -2.01
C ASP A 17 5.75 -19.38 -1.12
N HIS A 18 6.42 -20.13 -0.23
CA HIS A 18 7.39 -19.58 0.70
C HIS A 18 8.77 -20.19 0.44
N PRO A 19 9.56 -19.64 -0.51
CA PRO A 19 10.82 -20.23 -0.94
C PRO A 19 11.87 -20.35 0.16
N ALA A 20 12.02 -19.32 1.02
CA ALA A 20 13.02 -19.33 2.09
C ALA A 20 12.72 -20.41 3.16
N LEU A 21 11.47 -20.52 3.61
CA LEU A 21 11.02 -21.57 4.52
C LEU A 21 11.08 -22.96 3.89
N LEU A 22 10.74 -23.11 2.61
CA LEU A 22 10.88 -24.37 1.90
C LEU A 22 12.36 -24.80 1.84
N ALA A 23 13.26 -23.88 1.51
CA ALA A 23 14.70 -24.16 1.48
C ALA A 23 15.22 -24.54 2.88
N ALA A 24 14.74 -23.87 3.94
CA ALA A 24 15.05 -24.23 5.32
C ALA A 24 14.64 -25.68 5.64
N LEU A 25 13.43 -26.09 5.26
CA LEU A 25 12.92 -27.45 5.51
C LEU A 25 13.63 -28.51 4.68
N GLU A 26 14.22 -28.16 3.55
CA GLU A 26 14.96 -29.09 2.68
C GLU A 26 16.44 -29.24 3.08
N SER A 27 17.01 -28.26 3.78
CA SER A 27 18.41 -28.24 4.20
C SER A 27 18.66 -28.72 5.64
N SER A 28 17.61 -28.92 6.44
CA SER A 28 17.71 -28.98 7.90
C SER A 28 17.25 -30.31 8.51
N GLU A 29 17.70 -30.57 9.74
CA GLU A 29 17.16 -31.62 10.62
C GLU A 29 16.10 -31.07 11.60
N VAL A 30 16.21 -29.78 11.95
CA VAL A 30 15.30 -29.06 12.86
C VAL A 30 15.13 -27.64 12.34
N VAL A 31 13.88 -27.17 12.27
CA VAL A 31 13.55 -25.79 11.89
C VAL A 31 12.78 -25.13 13.02
N TYR A 32 13.19 -23.92 13.39
CA TYR A 32 12.57 -23.02 14.36
C TYR A 32 11.90 -21.87 13.60
N PRO A 33 10.59 -21.92 13.33
CA PRO A 33 9.86 -20.82 12.69
C PRO A 33 9.70 -19.68 13.71
N VAL A 34 10.42 -18.59 13.53
CA VAL A 34 10.53 -17.48 14.50
C VAL A 34 10.02 -16.19 13.90
N TYR A 35 9.28 -15.41 14.69
CA TYR A 35 9.01 -13.99 14.43
C TYR A 35 9.59 -13.17 15.58
N ILE A 36 10.53 -12.27 15.29
CA ILE A 36 11.08 -11.37 16.30
C ILE A 36 10.26 -10.08 16.32
N LEU A 37 9.56 -9.83 17.42
CA LEU A 37 8.86 -8.59 17.67
C LEU A 37 9.81 -7.57 18.30
N ASP A 38 10.62 -6.95 17.45
CA ASP A 38 11.56 -5.90 17.84
C ASP A 38 10.90 -4.52 17.75
N ARG A 39 10.27 -4.08 18.84
CA ARG A 39 9.61 -2.76 18.88
C ARG A 39 10.59 -1.61 18.68
N LYS A 40 11.83 -1.74 19.16
CA LYS A 40 12.83 -0.67 19.07
C LYS A 40 13.24 -0.47 17.62
N PHE A 41 13.54 -1.55 16.91
CA PHE A 41 13.78 -1.52 15.47
C PHE A 41 12.56 -0.98 14.72
N MET A 42 11.38 -1.58 14.91
CA MET A 42 10.17 -1.23 14.16
C MET A 42 9.78 0.24 14.33
N THR A 43 9.84 0.78 15.55
CA THR A 43 9.49 2.20 15.81
C THR A 43 10.58 3.19 15.41
N SER A 44 11.82 2.73 15.19
CA SER A 44 12.90 3.58 14.67
C SER A 44 12.84 3.76 13.14
N VAL A 45 12.23 2.80 12.43
CA VAL A 45 12.21 2.78 10.95
C VAL A 45 10.83 2.92 10.33
N MET A 46 9.75 2.75 11.11
CA MET A 46 8.36 2.79 10.61
C MET A 46 7.41 3.46 11.61
N HIS A 47 6.36 4.11 11.10
CA HIS A 47 5.20 4.53 11.88
C HIS A 47 4.10 3.48 11.78
N ILE A 48 3.67 2.92 12.91
CA ILE A 48 2.71 1.81 12.93
C ILE A 48 1.56 2.15 13.88
N GLY A 49 0.38 2.44 13.32
CA GLY A 49 -0.84 2.68 14.06
C GLY A 49 -1.49 1.40 14.61
N ALA A 50 -2.45 1.57 15.52
CA ALA A 50 -3.09 0.45 16.22
C ALA A 50 -3.75 -0.58 15.27
N LEU A 51 -4.41 -0.15 14.20
CA LEU A 51 -5.06 -1.06 13.25
C LEU A 51 -4.04 -1.97 12.54
N ARG A 52 -2.87 -1.44 12.18
CA ARG A 52 -1.78 -2.23 11.58
C ARG A 52 -1.22 -3.24 12.57
N TRP A 53 -1.06 -2.85 13.83
CA TRP A 53 -0.66 -3.78 14.89
C TRP A 53 -1.65 -4.92 15.06
N HIS A 54 -2.96 -4.63 15.09
CA HIS A 54 -3.98 -5.68 15.12
C HIS A 54 -3.88 -6.62 13.92
N PHE A 55 -3.73 -6.08 12.71
CA PHE A 55 -3.61 -6.90 11.51
C PHE A 55 -2.37 -7.80 11.55
N LEU A 56 -1.24 -7.30 12.05
CA LEU A 56 -0.02 -8.09 12.27
C LEU A 56 -0.27 -9.20 13.29
N LEU A 57 -0.80 -8.89 14.48
CA LEU A 57 -1.06 -9.90 15.52
C LEU A 57 -1.99 -11.00 15.01
N GLN A 58 -3.09 -10.63 14.34
CA GLN A 58 -4.01 -11.57 13.71
C GLN A 58 -3.32 -12.45 12.64
N SER A 59 -2.37 -11.88 11.90
CA SER A 59 -1.59 -12.62 10.91
C SER A 59 -0.63 -13.62 11.55
N LEU A 60 0.02 -13.25 12.66
CA LEU A 60 0.86 -14.15 13.45
C LEU A 60 0.05 -15.26 14.12
N GLU A 61 -1.13 -14.95 14.67
CA GLU A 61 -2.05 -15.96 15.21
C GLU A 61 -2.50 -16.95 14.13
N ASN A 62 -2.76 -16.46 12.91
CA ASN A 62 -3.12 -17.31 11.79
C ASN A 62 -1.95 -18.20 11.35
N LEU A 63 -0.74 -17.64 11.27
CA LEU A 63 0.48 -18.39 10.95
C LEU A 63 0.76 -19.47 12.01
N GLN A 64 0.62 -19.15 13.29
CA GLN A 64 0.72 -20.11 14.40
C GLN A 64 -0.26 -21.28 14.22
N LYS A 65 -1.52 -20.98 13.89
CA LYS A 65 -2.55 -22.01 13.64
C LYS A 65 -2.21 -22.88 12.42
N ASN A 66 -1.73 -22.28 11.34
CA ASN A 66 -1.37 -23.01 10.12
C ASN A 66 -0.15 -23.92 10.33
N LEU A 67 0.89 -23.44 11.01
CA LEU A 67 2.05 -24.26 11.41
C LEU A 67 1.65 -25.41 12.33
N SER A 68 0.78 -25.14 13.33
CA SER A 68 0.30 -26.16 14.27
C SER A 68 -0.46 -27.30 13.58
N ARG A 69 -1.20 -27.00 12.51
CA ARG A 69 -1.88 -28.04 11.69
C ARG A 69 -0.91 -28.95 10.95
N LEU A 70 0.31 -28.49 10.68
CA LEU A 70 1.37 -29.28 10.03
C LEU A 70 2.33 -29.92 11.05
N GLY A 71 2.07 -29.81 12.35
CA GLY A 71 2.91 -30.37 13.41
C GLY A 71 4.11 -29.49 13.79
N SER A 72 4.06 -28.19 13.53
CA SER A 72 5.09 -27.21 13.91
C SER A 72 4.50 -26.03 14.69
N HIS A 73 5.33 -25.11 15.16
CA HIS A 73 4.88 -23.94 15.94
C HIS A 73 5.64 -22.68 15.54
N LEU A 74 4.95 -21.56 15.52
CA LEU A 74 5.53 -20.22 15.47
C LEU A 74 6.05 -19.83 16.86
N LEU A 75 7.26 -19.29 16.87
CA LEU A 75 7.92 -18.76 18.07
C LEU A 75 8.00 -17.25 17.96
N VAL A 76 7.16 -16.53 18.71
CA VAL A 76 7.21 -15.06 18.76
C VAL A 76 8.10 -14.62 19.91
N ILE A 77 9.22 -13.97 19.60
CA ILE A 77 10.21 -13.54 20.60
C ILE A 77 10.22 -12.02 20.65
N GLN A 78 10.03 -11.44 21.84
CA GLN A 78 10.00 -9.98 22.02
C GLN A 78 11.36 -9.45 22.46
N GLY A 79 11.90 -8.47 21.74
CA GLY A 79 13.19 -7.85 22.05
C GLY A 79 13.99 -7.49 20.81
N GLU A 80 15.22 -7.01 21.03
CA GLU A 80 16.12 -6.63 19.93
C GLU A 80 16.61 -7.86 19.16
N TYR A 81 16.59 -7.82 17.83
CA TYR A 81 16.86 -9.01 17.01
C TYR A 81 18.27 -9.60 17.24
N GLU A 82 19.28 -8.76 17.43
CA GLU A 82 20.66 -9.22 17.61
C GLU A 82 20.87 -9.95 18.96
N PRO A 83 20.50 -9.37 20.13
CA PRO A 83 20.54 -10.09 21.41
C PRO A 83 19.72 -11.39 21.39
N ILE A 84 18.54 -11.37 20.77
CA ILE A 84 17.70 -12.56 20.65
C ILE A 84 18.42 -13.65 19.85
N LEU A 85 19.00 -13.30 18.69
CA LEU A 85 19.72 -14.26 17.88
C LEU A 85 20.94 -14.81 18.60
N ARG A 86 21.73 -13.98 19.30
CA ARG A 86 22.87 -14.44 20.11
C ARG A 86 22.45 -15.51 21.13
N ASP A 87 21.40 -15.21 21.88
CA ASP A 87 20.85 -16.09 22.91
C ASP A 87 20.31 -17.41 22.32
N HIS A 88 19.52 -17.33 21.25
CA HIS A 88 18.83 -18.49 20.69
C HIS A 88 19.71 -19.34 19.77
N VAL A 89 20.72 -18.74 19.12
CA VAL A 89 21.75 -19.49 18.38
C VAL A 89 22.51 -20.41 19.34
N GLN A 90 22.88 -19.90 20.52
CA GLN A 90 23.53 -20.72 21.54
C GLN A 90 22.57 -21.78 22.11
N LYS A 91 21.36 -21.39 22.52
CA LYS A 91 20.38 -22.31 23.13
C LYS A 91 19.99 -23.47 22.23
N TRP A 92 19.84 -23.22 20.94
CA TRP A 92 19.35 -24.21 19.97
C TRP A 92 20.46 -24.82 19.10
N ASN A 93 21.72 -24.38 19.31
CA ASN A 93 22.89 -24.80 18.54
C ASN A 93 22.66 -24.64 17.03
N ILE A 94 22.24 -23.43 16.65
CA ILE A 94 21.85 -23.06 15.30
C ILE A 94 23.07 -23.00 14.38
N THR A 95 22.91 -23.55 13.18
CA THR A 95 23.95 -23.55 12.13
C THR A 95 23.50 -22.82 10.87
N GLN A 96 22.23 -22.42 10.78
CA GLN A 96 21.69 -21.67 9.66
C GLN A 96 20.56 -20.72 10.11
N VAL A 97 20.51 -19.54 9.52
CA VAL A 97 19.40 -18.61 9.61
C VAL A 97 18.87 -18.36 8.21
N THR A 98 17.58 -18.63 8.01
CA THR A 98 16.89 -18.33 6.75
C THR A 98 15.95 -17.14 6.94
N LEU A 99 15.80 -16.32 5.91
CA LEU A 99 14.93 -15.16 5.91
C LEU A 99 14.57 -14.76 4.47
N ASP A 100 13.41 -14.15 4.26
CA ASP A 100 13.08 -13.59 2.94
C ASP A 100 14.04 -12.46 2.56
N ALA A 101 14.51 -12.42 1.31
CA ALA A 101 15.37 -11.35 0.81
C ALA A 101 14.51 -10.10 0.50
N GLU A 102 14.24 -9.28 1.51
CA GLU A 102 13.43 -8.06 1.40
C GLU A 102 14.22 -6.87 0.86
N MET A 103 13.54 -5.97 0.15
CA MET A 103 14.19 -4.86 -0.57
C MET A 103 14.28 -3.55 0.23
N GLU A 104 13.49 -3.41 1.31
CA GLU A 104 13.49 -2.18 2.11
C GLU A 104 14.86 -1.94 2.76
N PRO A 105 15.35 -0.68 2.79
CA PRO A 105 16.68 -0.38 3.32
C PRO A 105 16.91 -0.91 4.74
N PHE A 106 15.92 -0.77 5.63
CA PHE A 106 16.01 -1.25 7.00
C PHE A 106 16.05 -2.78 7.12
N TYR A 107 15.40 -3.51 6.20
CA TYR A 107 15.49 -4.97 6.18
C TYR A 107 16.78 -5.48 5.53
N LYS A 108 17.34 -4.73 4.57
CA LYS A 108 18.67 -4.98 4.02
C LYS A 108 19.77 -4.75 5.05
N GLU A 109 19.66 -3.69 5.85
CA GLU A 109 20.58 -3.41 6.96
C GLU A 109 20.48 -4.49 8.05
N MET A 110 19.27 -4.87 8.45
CA MET A 110 19.07 -5.99 9.37
C MET A 110 19.67 -7.30 8.82
N GLU A 111 19.46 -7.63 7.54
CA GLU A 111 20.05 -8.82 6.92
C GLU A 111 21.58 -8.75 6.89
N ALA A 112 22.18 -7.60 6.58
CA ALA A 112 23.63 -7.41 6.63
C ALA A 112 24.17 -7.63 8.06
N ASN A 113 23.50 -7.09 9.08
CA ASN A 113 23.87 -7.30 10.48
C ASN A 113 23.76 -8.77 10.89
N ILE A 114 22.71 -9.48 10.44
CA ILE A 114 22.54 -10.92 10.68
C ILE A 114 23.63 -11.74 10.00
N ARG A 115 24.08 -11.35 8.80
CA ARG A 115 25.22 -11.99 8.10
C ARG A 115 26.51 -11.82 8.87
N CYS A 116 26.82 -10.62 9.34
CA CYS A 116 27.98 -10.37 10.20
C CYS A 116 27.90 -11.20 11.49
N LEU A 117 26.71 -11.30 12.11
CA LEU A 117 26.50 -12.16 13.27
C LEU A 117 26.71 -13.65 12.94
N GLY A 118 26.37 -14.09 11.73
CA GLY A 118 26.60 -15.44 11.25
C GLY A 118 28.08 -15.79 11.12
N GLU A 119 28.89 -14.85 10.61
CA GLU A 119 30.35 -14.97 10.57
C GLU A 119 30.95 -15.04 11.99
N GLU A 120 30.39 -14.29 12.94
CA GLU A 120 30.85 -14.28 14.34
C GLU A 120 30.48 -15.56 15.11
N LEU A 121 29.23 -16.01 14.99
CA LEU A 121 28.68 -17.12 15.78
C LEU A 121 28.75 -18.48 15.07
N GLY A 122 29.13 -18.52 13.79
CA GLY A 122 29.31 -19.76 13.02
C GLY A 122 28.01 -20.34 12.45
N PHE A 123 27.09 -19.51 11.97
CA PHE A 123 25.90 -19.95 11.23
C PHE A 123 25.84 -19.37 9.81
N GLU A 124 25.29 -20.14 8.88
CA GLU A 124 25.07 -19.69 7.49
C GLU A 124 23.80 -18.84 7.37
N VAL A 125 23.80 -17.88 6.44
CA VAL A 125 22.61 -17.07 6.14
C VAL A 125 22.14 -17.30 4.71
N LEU A 126 20.94 -17.86 4.57
CA LEU A 126 20.30 -18.09 3.28
C LEU A 126 19.07 -17.19 3.16
N SER A 127 19.03 -16.38 2.10
CA SER A 127 17.87 -15.57 1.78
C SER A 127 17.39 -15.80 0.36
N VAL A 128 16.07 -15.80 0.19
CA VAL A 128 15.41 -16.05 -1.09
C VAL A 128 14.32 -14.99 -1.31
N VAL A 129 14.18 -14.52 -2.54
CA VAL A 129 13.16 -13.53 -2.88
C VAL A 129 11.77 -14.18 -2.83
N GLY A 130 10.95 -13.76 -1.86
CA GLY A 130 9.57 -14.23 -1.67
C GLY A 130 8.50 -13.14 -1.84
N HIS A 131 8.90 -11.89 -2.11
CA HIS A 131 7.99 -10.75 -2.10
C HIS A 131 7.66 -10.17 -3.49
N SER A 132 8.41 -10.47 -4.54
CA SER A 132 8.25 -9.90 -5.89
C SER A 132 7.93 -10.96 -6.94
N LEU A 133 7.38 -10.52 -8.08
CA LEU A 133 7.12 -11.38 -9.24
C LEU A 133 8.43 -11.78 -9.94
N TYR A 134 9.37 -10.86 -10.03
CA TYR A 134 10.65 -11.04 -10.69
C TYR A 134 11.80 -10.83 -9.72
N ASP A 135 12.96 -11.38 -10.05
CA ASP A 135 14.22 -10.90 -9.47
C ASP A 135 14.49 -9.50 -10.02
N THR A 136 14.37 -8.50 -9.15
CA THR A 136 14.55 -7.09 -9.48
C THR A 136 15.93 -6.81 -10.06
N LYS A 137 16.97 -7.55 -9.64
CA LYS A 137 18.31 -7.38 -10.19
C LYS A 137 18.36 -7.68 -11.69
N ARG A 138 17.66 -8.73 -12.14
CA ARG A 138 17.58 -9.08 -13.58
C ARG A 138 16.91 -7.97 -14.40
N ILE A 139 15.95 -7.26 -13.81
CA ILE A 139 15.32 -6.10 -14.46
C ILE A 139 16.31 -4.94 -14.60
N LEU A 140 17.10 -4.67 -13.55
CA LEU A 140 18.13 -3.62 -13.59
C LEU A 140 19.23 -3.96 -14.59
N ASP A 141 19.70 -5.22 -14.61
CA ASP A 141 20.76 -5.67 -15.52
C ASP A 141 20.34 -5.53 -16.99
N LEU A 142 19.08 -5.83 -17.32
CA LEU A 142 18.52 -5.60 -18.66
C LEU A 142 18.28 -4.13 -19.01
N ASN A 143 18.38 -3.23 -18.03
CA ASN A 143 18.21 -1.79 -18.19
C ASN A 143 19.47 -1.03 -17.74
N ASP A 144 20.65 -1.59 -18.08
CA ASP A 144 21.97 -0.97 -17.91
C ASP A 144 22.30 -0.56 -16.46
N GLY A 145 21.86 -1.38 -15.50
CA GLY A 145 22.09 -1.19 -14.07
C GLY A 145 21.21 -0.10 -13.43
N THR A 146 20.27 0.48 -14.16
CA THR A 146 19.36 1.52 -13.66
C THR A 146 17.90 1.07 -13.71
N PRO A 147 17.03 1.53 -12.79
CA PRO A 147 15.62 1.15 -12.84
C PRO A 147 14.91 1.82 -14.03
N PRO A 148 13.97 1.12 -14.71
CA PRO A 148 13.12 1.75 -15.70
C PRO A 148 12.20 2.77 -15.00
N LEU A 149 12.25 4.04 -15.43
CA LEU A 149 11.56 5.16 -14.78
C LEU A 149 10.16 5.45 -15.35
N THR A 150 9.76 4.76 -16.41
CA THR A 150 8.41 4.80 -16.97
C THR A 150 7.80 3.41 -17.01
N TYR A 151 6.50 3.32 -16.83
CA TYR A 151 5.79 2.04 -16.83
C TYR A 151 5.89 1.34 -18.19
N LYS A 152 5.87 2.09 -19.29
CA LYS A 152 6.09 1.56 -20.63
C LYS A 152 7.47 0.92 -20.80
N ARG A 153 8.54 1.59 -20.36
CA ARG A 153 9.89 1.03 -20.42
C ARG A 153 9.99 -0.21 -19.54
N PHE A 154 9.39 -0.19 -18.34
CA PHE A 154 9.32 -1.34 -17.45
C PHE A 154 8.65 -2.54 -18.11
N LEU A 155 7.46 -2.37 -18.71
CA LEU A 155 6.78 -3.44 -19.45
C LEU A 155 7.60 -3.96 -20.63
N HIS A 156 8.32 -3.08 -21.34
CA HIS A 156 9.23 -3.51 -22.40
C HIS A 156 10.35 -4.41 -21.86
N ILE A 157 10.99 -4.04 -20.74
CA ILE A 157 12.01 -4.89 -20.10
C ILE A 157 11.42 -6.24 -19.68
N LEU A 158 10.22 -6.25 -19.08
CA LEU A 158 9.55 -7.51 -18.72
C LEU A 158 9.25 -8.39 -19.94
N SER A 159 8.91 -7.79 -21.09
CA SER A 159 8.68 -8.55 -22.32
C SER A 159 9.94 -9.26 -22.84
N LEU A 160 11.14 -8.77 -22.49
CA LEU A 160 12.42 -9.42 -22.79
C LEU A 160 12.75 -10.51 -21.76
N LEU A 161 12.32 -10.31 -20.50
CA LEU A 161 12.60 -11.22 -19.39
C LEU A 161 11.69 -12.45 -19.39
N GLY A 162 10.46 -12.31 -19.88
CA GLY A 162 9.45 -13.37 -19.96
C GLY A 162 8.51 -13.39 -18.75
N ASP A 163 7.91 -14.55 -18.50
CA ASP A 163 6.97 -14.73 -17.40
C ASP A 163 7.65 -14.62 -16.02
N PRO A 164 6.90 -14.23 -14.97
CA PRO A 164 7.39 -14.21 -13.59
C PRO A 164 7.91 -15.56 -13.09
N GLU A 165 8.56 -15.54 -11.93
CA GLU A 165 8.91 -16.76 -11.21
C GLU A 165 7.63 -17.50 -10.76
N VAL A 166 7.59 -18.82 -10.96
CA VAL A 166 6.46 -19.65 -10.55
C VAL A 166 6.39 -19.79 -9.02
N PRO A 167 5.19 -19.96 -8.44
CA PRO A 167 5.06 -20.22 -7.02
C PRO A 167 5.69 -21.56 -6.67
N VAL A 168 6.45 -21.64 -5.57
CA VAL A 168 6.95 -22.93 -5.09
C VAL A 168 5.83 -23.80 -4.52
N ARG A 169 6.08 -25.10 -4.37
CA ARG A 169 5.09 -26.05 -3.83
C ARG A 169 4.64 -25.64 -2.42
N ASN A 170 3.45 -26.07 -2.03
CA ASN A 170 2.99 -25.94 -0.65
C ASN A 170 3.81 -26.85 0.28
N LEU A 171 3.92 -26.40 1.53
CA LEU A 171 4.49 -27.21 2.61
C LEU A 171 3.49 -28.29 3.05
N THR A 172 4.02 -29.44 3.45
CA THR A 172 3.23 -30.59 3.90
C THR A 172 3.60 -30.98 5.33
N ALA A 173 2.77 -31.81 5.96
CA ALA A 173 3.12 -32.39 7.26
C ALA A 173 4.39 -33.26 7.18
N GLU A 174 4.67 -33.87 6.02
CA GLU A 174 5.88 -34.66 5.81
C GLU A 174 7.15 -33.81 5.86
N ASP A 175 7.10 -32.54 5.41
CA ASP A 175 8.23 -31.62 5.55
C ASP A 175 8.63 -31.43 7.03
N PHE A 176 7.63 -31.25 7.91
CA PHE A 176 7.83 -31.09 9.36
C PHE A 176 7.99 -32.42 10.14
N GLN A 177 7.73 -33.57 9.51
CA GLN A 177 8.11 -34.86 10.08
C GLN A 177 9.58 -35.17 9.82
N ARG A 178 10.09 -34.78 8.64
CA ARG A 178 11.51 -34.89 8.28
C ARG A 178 12.36 -33.91 9.09
N CYS A 179 11.90 -32.67 9.22
CA CYS A 179 12.47 -31.65 10.11
C CYS A 179 11.72 -31.64 11.43
N LYS A 180 12.19 -32.38 12.44
CA LYS A 180 11.47 -32.50 13.72
C LYS A 180 11.23 -31.11 14.32
N PRO A 181 10.01 -30.82 14.81
CA PRO A 181 9.77 -29.60 15.56
C PRO A 181 10.60 -29.61 16.84
N PRO A 182 11.03 -28.45 17.33
CA PRO A 182 11.82 -28.38 18.54
C PRO A 182 11.01 -28.81 19.77
N ASP A 183 11.69 -29.44 20.73
CA ASP A 183 11.11 -29.73 22.05
C ASP A 183 11.15 -28.43 22.88
N LEU A 184 9.98 -27.82 23.10
CA LEU A 184 9.88 -26.49 23.69
C LEU A 184 9.42 -26.60 25.15
N GLU A 185 10.37 -26.73 26.06
CA GLU A 185 10.11 -26.73 27.51
C GLU A 185 9.42 -25.44 28.00
N LEU A 186 9.50 -24.34 27.23
CA LEU A 186 9.00 -23.00 27.57
C LEU A 186 8.04 -22.42 26.52
N ALA A 187 7.14 -23.24 25.97
CA ALA A 187 6.20 -22.82 24.91
C ALA A 187 5.38 -21.54 25.24
N GLU A 188 5.08 -21.28 26.51
CA GLU A 188 4.35 -20.07 26.93
C GLU A 188 5.12 -18.76 26.71
N CYS A 189 6.45 -18.80 26.69
CA CYS A 189 7.30 -17.62 26.50
C CYS A 189 7.32 -17.12 25.05
N TYR A 190 6.88 -17.97 24.11
CA TYR A 190 6.95 -17.71 22.67
C TYR A 190 5.58 -17.45 22.02
N ARG A 191 4.56 -17.19 22.84
CA ARG A 191 3.20 -16.93 22.35
C ARG A 191 3.13 -15.62 21.56
N VAL A 192 2.19 -15.58 20.62
CA VAL A 192 1.79 -14.31 19.99
C VAL A 192 1.27 -13.37 21.10
N PRO A 193 1.77 -12.13 21.21
CA PRO A 193 1.34 -11.20 22.25
C PRO A 193 -0.08 -10.72 22.01
N LEU A 194 -0.75 -10.35 23.10
CA LEU A 194 -2.08 -9.77 23.06
C LEU A 194 -1.99 -8.26 22.75
N PRO A 195 -3.06 -7.63 22.26
CA PRO A 195 -3.14 -6.17 22.09
C PRO A 195 -2.74 -5.38 23.36
N ALA A 196 -3.11 -5.88 24.54
CA ALA A 196 -2.76 -5.27 25.82
C ALA A 196 -1.23 -5.23 26.05
N ASP A 197 -0.50 -6.25 25.61
CA ASP A 197 0.97 -6.31 25.71
C ASP A 197 1.60 -5.20 24.85
N LEU A 198 0.99 -4.87 23.70
CA LEU A 198 1.38 -3.78 22.82
C LEU A 198 0.90 -2.40 23.27
N LYS A 199 0.09 -2.30 24.34
CA LYS A 199 -0.58 -1.07 24.79
C LYS A 199 -1.46 -0.44 23.70
N ILE A 200 -2.10 -1.27 22.88
CA ILE A 200 -3.11 -0.83 21.90
C ILE A 200 -4.51 -1.22 22.40
N PRO A 201 -5.60 -0.59 21.89
CA PRO A 201 -6.95 -0.98 22.24
C PRO A 201 -7.19 -2.49 22.06
N PRO A 202 -8.04 -3.13 22.88
CA PRO A 202 -8.23 -4.58 22.81
C PRO A 202 -8.96 -5.02 21.52
N GLU A 203 -9.84 -4.18 20.99
CA GLU A 203 -10.68 -4.50 19.84
C GLU A 203 -10.22 -3.73 18.59
N SER A 204 -10.12 -4.46 17.48
CA SER A 204 -9.97 -3.85 16.15
C SER A 204 -11.34 -3.55 15.57
N ILE A 205 -11.56 -2.29 15.20
CA ILE A 205 -12.78 -1.83 14.51
C ILE A 205 -12.70 -1.98 12.98
N SER A 206 -11.53 -2.35 12.44
CA SER A 206 -11.37 -2.55 11.00
C SER A 206 -12.15 -3.77 10.51
N PRO A 207 -12.85 -3.70 9.36
CA PRO A 207 -13.52 -4.85 8.77
C PRO A 207 -12.52 -5.85 8.12
N TRP A 208 -11.23 -5.52 8.05
CA TRP A 208 -10.18 -6.43 7.60
C TRP A 208 -9.59 -7.21 8.76
N ARG A 209 -9.51 -8.54 8.58
CA ARG A 209 -8.78 -9.44 9.50
C ARG A 209 -7.47 -9.88 8.86
N GLY A 210 -6.40 -9.94 9.65
CA GLY A 210 -5.09 -10.42 9.22
C GLY A 210 -5.01 -11.93 9.00
N GLY A 211 -3.99 -12.38 8.27
CA GLY A 211 -3.65 -13.79 8.09
C GLY A 211 -3.81 -14.33 6.67
N GLU A 212 -3.00 -15.35 6.38
CA GLU A 212 -3.01 -16.12 5.13
C GLU A 212 -4.38 -16.72 4.83
N THR A 213 -5.05 -17.31 5.83
CA THR A 213 -6.36 -17.97 5.62
C THR A 213 -7.41 -16.98 5.12
N GLU A 214 -7.52 -15.81 5.75
CA GLU A 214 -8.46 -14.76 5.33
C GLU A 214 -8.06 -14.20 3.95
N GLY A 215 -6.76 -13.98 3.72
CA GLY A 215 -6.25 -13.50 2.45
C GLY A 215 -6.58 -14.44 1.27
N LEU A 216 -6.36 -15.75 1.46
CA LEU A 216 -6.71 -16.77 0.46
C LEU A 216 -8.22 -16.88 0.29
N GLN A 217 -9.01 -16.86 1.37
CA GLN A 217 -10.47 -16.88 1.29
C GLN A 217 -11.00 -15.70 0.46
N ARG A 218 -10.50 -14.49 0.71
CA ARG A 218 -10.85 -13.30 -0.08
C ARG A 218 -10.40 -13.42 -1.52
N LEU A 219 -9.21 -13.97 -1.76
CA LEU A 219 -8.72 -14.21 -3.12
C LEU A 219 -9.70 -15.12 -3.87
N GLU A 220 -10.08 -16.27 -3.29
CA GLU A 220 -11.03 -17.20 -3.92
C GLU A 220 -12.40 -16.56 -4.17
N GLN A 221 -12.91 -15.78 -3.20
CA GLN A 221 -14.18 -15.06 -3.36
C GLN A 221 -14.18 -14.10 -4.56
N HIS A 222 -13.08 -13.39 -4.79
CA HIS A 222 -12.97 -12.49 -5.94
C HIS A 222 -12.73 -13.23 -7.25
N LEU A 223 -12.03 -14.36 -7.22
CA LEU A 223 -11.78 -15.18 -8.40
C LEU A 223 -12.99 -16.02 -8.83
N ALA A 224 -13.98 -16.19 -7.95
CA ALA A 224 -15.21 -16.92 -8.26
C ALA A 224 -16.00 -16.28 -9.42
N ASP A 225 -16.02 -14.95 -9.52
CA ASP A 225 -16.58 -14.24 -10.66
C ASP A 225 -15.51 -14.03 -11.76
N GLN A 226 -15.29 -15.08 -12.55
CA GLN A 226 -14.33 -15.03 -13.66
C GLN A 226 -14.69 -13.98 -14.72
N GLY A 227 -15.98 -13.65 -14.88
CA GLY A 227 -16.44 -12.63 -15.81
C GLY A 227 -15.99 -11.23 -15.35
N TRP A 228 -16.14 -10.93 -14.07
CA TRP A 228 -15.60 -9.71 -13.46
C TRP A 228 -14.07 -9.66 -13.56
N VAL A 229 -13.36 -10.76 -13.26
CA VAL A 229 -11.90 -10.85 -13.36
C VAL A 229 -11.42 -10.54 -14.78
N ALA A 230 -12.01 -11.17 -15.80
CA ALA A 230 -11.62 -10.97 -17.19
C ALA A 230 -11.92 -9.54 -17.68
N SER A 231 -13.04 -8.95 -17.26
CA SER A 231 -13.47 -7.62 -17.69
C SER A 231 -12.98 -6.46 -16.80
N PHE A 232 -12.25 -6.77 -15.73
CA PHE A 232 -11.81 -5.78 -14.73
C PHE A 232 -11.02 -4.64 -15.38
N THR A 233 -11.37 -3.41 -15.04
CA THR A 233 -10.57 -2.23 -15.42
C THR A 233 -10.53 -1.26 -14.25
N LYS A 234 -9.33 -1.02 -13.72
CA LYS A 234 -9.11 -0.15 -12.55
C LYS A 234 -9.83 1.21 -12.63
N PRO A 235 -9.83 1.94 -13.78
CA PRO A 235 -10.49 3.25 -13.87
C PRO A 235 -12.03 3.21 -13.81
N ARG A 236 -12.66 2.03 -13.86
CA ARG A 236 -14.12 1.88 -13.77
C ARG A 236 -14.61 1.57 -12.34
N THR A 237 -13.71 1.55 -11.37
CA THR A 237 -14.04 1.26 -9.97
C THR A 237 -14.48 2.52 -9.21
N ILE A 238 -15.29 2.37 -8.17
CA ILE A 238 -16.05 3.45 -7.52
C ILE A 238 -15.43 3.79 -6.16
N PRO A 239 -14.92 5.02 -5.95
CA PRO A 239 -14.14 5.35 -4.75
C PRO A 239 -14.90 5.56 -3.46
N ASN A 240 -16.20 5.83 -3.54
CA ASN A 240 -17.11 6.06 -2.43
C ASN A 240 -18.15 4.94 -2.30
N SER A 241 -17.88 3.78 -2.91
CA SER A 241 -18.66 2.59 -2.62
C SER A 241 -18.45 2.20 -1.16
N LEU A 242 -19.54 1.94 -0.44
CA LEU A 242 -19.51 1.49 0.96
C LEU A 242 -18.86 0.10 1.11
N LEU A 243 -18.80 -0.66 0.01
CA LEU A 243 -18.07 -1.91 -0.11
C LEU A 243 -16.90 -1.73 -1.09
N PRO A 244 -15.73 -2.35 -0.86
CA PRO A 244 -14.60 -2.25 -1.79
C PRO A 244 -14.99 -2.69 -3.21
N SER A 245 -14.88 -1.79 -4.19
CA SER A 245 -15.11 -2.12 -5.62
C SER A 245 -13.87 -2.72 -6.31
N THR A 246 -12.88 -3.14 -5.52
CA THR A 246 -11.63 -3.79 -5.93
C THR A 246 -11.39 -4.98 -5.00
N THR A 247 -10.38 -5.81 -5.28
CA THR A 247 -10.12 -7.04 -4.51
C THR A 247 -9.94 -6.85 -3.00
N GLY A 248 -9.53 -5.67 -2.53
CA GLY A 248 -9.23 -5.44 -1.12
C GLY A 248 -8.08 -6.30 -0.59
N LEU A 249 -7.24 -6.85 -1.48
CA LEU A 249 -6.15 -7.78 -1.15
C LEU A 249 -4.84 -7.09 -0.76
N SER A 250 -4.74 -5.77 -0.90
CA SER A 250 -3.50 -5.03 -0.65
C SER A 250 -2.89 -5.25 0.75
N PRO A 251 -3.65 -5.32 1.86
CA PRO A 251 -3.06 -5.60 3.18
C PRO A 251 -2.36 -6.95 3.25
N TYR A 252 -2.92 -7.97 2.56
CA TYR A 252 -2.38 -9.32 2.55
C TYR A 252 -1.13 -9.43 1.68
N PHE A 253 -1.03 -8.66 0.59
CA PHE A 253 0.20 -8.58 -0.20
C PHE A 253 1.31 -7.84 0.57
N SER A 254 1.00 -6.69 1.18
CA SER A 254 1.99 -5.88 1.92
C SER A 254 2.56 -6.63 3.12
N MET A 255 1.73 -7.40 3.85
CA MET A 255 2.17 -8.24 4.96
C MET A 255 2.78 -9.60 4.51
N GLY A 256 2.65 -9.94 3.23
CA GLY A 256 3.10 -11.22 2.68
C GLY A 256 2.23 -12.42 3.08
N CYS A 257 1.00 -12.20 3.56
CA CYS A 257 0.01 -13.23 3.83
C CYS A 257 -0.51 -13.92 2.56
N VAL A 258 -0.45 -13.23 1.41
CA VAL A 258 -0.78 -13.78 0.09
C VAL A 258 0.39 -13.52 -0.85
N SER A 259 0.84 -14.56 -1.55
CA SER A 259 1.88 -14.43 -2.58
C SER A 259 1.34 -13.72 -3.81
N VAL A 260 2.10 -12.73 -4.29
CA VAL A 260 1.85 -12.07 -5.57
C VAL A 260 2.06 -13.02 -6.77
N ARG A 261 3.01 -13.97 -6.69
CA ARG A 261 3.22 -14.99 -7.73
C ARG A 261 2.03 -15.91 -7.83
N THR A 262 1.56 -16.39 -6.68
CA THR A 262 0.35 -17.23 -6.61
C THR A 262 -0.83 -16.49 -7.23
N PHE A 263 -1.09 -15.25 -6.82
CA PHE A 263 -2.19 -14.49 -7.41
C PHE A 263 -2.01 -14.23 -8.92
N PHE A 264 -0.79 -13.92 -9.38
CA PHE A 264 -0.50 -13.73 -10.80
C PHE A 264 -0.84 -14.97 -11.64
N TYR A 265 -0.38 -16.15 -11.23
CA TYR A 265 -0.65 -17.40 -11.95
C TYR A 265 -2.12 -17.84 -11.86
N ARG A 266 -2.80 -17.55 -10.75
CA ARG A 266 -4.26 -17.78 -10.65
C ARG A 266 -5.03 -16.91 -11.65
N LEU A 267 -4.60 -15.66 -11.86
CA LEU A 267 -5.15 -14.80 -12.92
C LEU A 267 -4.80 -15.33 -14.32
N SER A 268 -3.56 -15.77 -14.55
CA SER A 268 -3.13 -16.35 -15.84
C SER A 268 -3.98 -17.55 -16.24
N ASN A 269 -4.31 -18.43 -15.28
CA ASN A 269 -5.18 -19.58 -15.53
C ASN A 269 -6.58 -19.18 -15.97
N ILE A 270 -7.16 -18.13 -15.37
CA ILE A 270 -8.47 -17.60 -15.77
C ILE A 270 -8.39 -16.94 -17.15
N TYR A 271 -7.34 -16.16 -17.40
CA TYR A 271 -7.14 -15.48 -18.68
C TYR A 271 -6.92 -16.46 -19.83
N ALA A 272 -6.21 -17.57 -19.60
CA ALA A 272 -6.04 -18.63 -20.59
C ALA A 272 -7.37 -19.32 -20.97
N GLN A 273 -8.35 -19.33 -20.07
CA GLN A 273 -9.69 -19.89 -20.31
C GLN A 273 -10.66 -18.87 -20.93
N ALA A 274 -10.37 -17.57 -20.79
CA ALA A 274 -11.20 -16.50 -21.31
C ALA A 274 -10.88 -16.18 -22.78
N LYS A 275 -11.90 -16.00 -23.63
CA LYS A 275 -11.70 -15.59 -25.03
C LYS A 275 -11.10 -14.19 -25.18
N HIS A 276 -11.46 -13.29 -24.27
CA HIS A 276 -10.97 -11.91 -24.19
C HIS A 276 -10.84 -11.50 -22.73
N HIS A 277 -9.76 -10.81 -22.38
CA HIS A 277 -9.55 -10.25 -21.06
C HIS A 277 -8.89 -8.87 -21.14
N SER A 278 -9.03 -8.09 -20.07
CA SER A 278 -8.36 -6.81 -19.91
C SER A 278 -6.84 -7.00 -19.88
N LEU A 279 -6.12 -6.08 -20.52
CA LEU A 279 -4.66 -6.07 -20.56
C LEU A 279 -4.09 -5.03 -19.57
N PRO A 280 -2.83 -5.19 -19.12
CA PRO A 280 -2.12 -4.12 -18.43
C PRO A 280 -2.17 -2.80 -19.22
N PRO A 281 -2.21 -1.62 -18.56
CA PRO A 281 -2.08 -1.39 -17.11
C PRO A 281 -3.36 -1.57 -16.28
N VAL A 282 -4.53 -1.69 -16.92
CA VAL A 282 -5.83 -1.56 -16.24
C VAL A 282 -6.36 -2.86 -15.64
N SER A 283 -5.86 -4.01 -16.09
CA SER A 283 -6.24 -5.35 -15.61
C SER A 283 -5.72 -5.63 -14.19
N LEU A 284 -6.20 -6.71 -13.57
CA LEU A 284 -5.73 -7.14 -12.24
C LEU A 284 -4.24 -7.50 -12.22
N GLN A 285 -3.74 -8.17 -13.27
CA GLN A 285 -2.29 -8.39 -13.43
C GLN A 285 -1.54 -7.07 -13.62
N GLY A 286 -2.11 -6.12 -14.37
CA GLY A 286 -1.56 -4.77 -14.48
C GLY A 286 -1.40 -4.07 -13.12
N GLN A 287 -2.30 -4.33 -12.16
CA GLN A 287 -2.15 -3.80 -10.80
C GLN A 287 -0.95 -4.42 -10.05
N LEU A 288 -0.66 -5.70 -10.26
CA LEU A 288 0.55 -6.34 -9.71
C LEU A 288 1.83 -5.81 -10.38
N LEU A 289 1.77 -5.55 -11.68
CA LEU A 289 2.89 -4.97 -12.41
C LEU A 289 3.16 -3.52 -11.99
N TRP A 290 2.14 -2.75 -11.60
CA TRP A 290 2.33 -1.44 -10.95
C TRP A 290 3.08 -1.55 -9.62
N ARG A 291 2.75 -2.57 -8.82
CA ARG A 291 3.51 -2.88 -7.60
C ARG A 291 4.96 -3.21 -7.94
N GLU A 292 5.18 -4.10 -8.90
CA GLU A 292 6.51 -4.52 -9.33
C GLU A 292 7.35 -3.36 -9.88
N PHE A 293 6.72 -2.44 -10.62
CA PHE A 293 7.33 -1.20 -11.10
C PHE A 293 7.88 -0.36 -9.95
N PHE A 294 7.04 -0.05 -8.95
CA PHE A 294 7.49 0.75 -7.80
C PHE A 294 8.53 0.02 -6.95
N TYR A 295 8.40 -1.30 -6.77
CA TYR A 295 9.42 -2.11 -6.09
C TYR A 295 10.77 -2.02 -6.82
N THR A 296 10.75 -2.12 -8.15
CA THR A 296 11.95 -2.02 -8.98
C THR A 296 12.62 -0.66 -8.83
N VAL A 297 11.85 0.42 -9.00
CA VAL A 297 12.40 1.78 -8.88
C VAL A 297 12.92 2.04 -7.47
N ALA A 298 12.16 1.67 -6.44
CA ALA A 298 12.54 1.87 -5.04
C ALA A 298 13.82 1.12 -4.66
N SER A 299 14.02 -0.10 -5.19
CA SER A 299 15.18 -0.93 -4.86
C SER A 299 16.53 -0.34 -5.32
N ALA A 300 16.50 0.52 -6.34
CA ALA A 300 17.67 1.04 -7.03
C ALA A 300 17.74 2.59 -7.06
N THR A 301 16.82 3.28 -6.38
CA THR A 301 16.82 4.74 -6.27
C THR A 301 17.22 5.17 -4.86
N PRO A 302 18.37 5.84 -4.68
CA PRO A 302 18.77 6.34 -3.37
C PRO A 302 17.75 7.38 -2.87
N ASN A 303 17.52 7.38 -1.55
CA ASN A 303 16.57 8.29 -0.89
C ASN A 303 15.14 8.27 -1.48
N PHE A 304 14.69 7.13 -2.03
CA PHE A 304 13.39 7.03 -2.71
C PHE A 304 12.19 7.54 -1.91
N THR A 305 12.21 7.44 -0.58
CA THR A 305 11.13 7.90 0.32
C THR A 305 11.31 9.32 0.83
N LYS A 306 12.28 10.07 0.30
CA LYS A 306 12.54 11.48 0.62
C LYS A 306 12.59 12.30 -0.67
N MET A 307 12.37 13.60 -0.55
CA MET A 307 12.57 14.55 -1.65
C MET A 307 14.04 14.91 -1.78
N ALA A 308 14.66 15.33 -0.67
CA ALA A 308 16.06 15.74 -0.66
C ALA A 308 17.00 14.57 -1.01
N GLY A 309 17.89 14.79 -1.99
CA GLY A 309 18.86 13.79 -2.43
C GLY A 309 18.26 12.62 -3.22
N ASN A 310 16.99 12.71 -3.64
CA ASN A 310 16.35 11.73 -4.52
C ASN A 310 16.48 12.18 -5.99
N PRO A 311 17.18 11.42 -6.84
CA PRO A 311 17.55 11.85 -8.19
C PRO A 311 16.37 11.98 -9.17
N ILE A 312 15.24 11.34 -8.90
CA ILE A 312 14.06 11.37 -9.77
C ILE A 312 12.96 12.30 -9.28
N CYS A 313 13.11 12.86 -8.07
CA CYS A 313 12.09 13.69 -7.44
C CYS A 313 12.36 15.18 -7.68
N LEU A 314 11.34 15.91 -8.13
CA LEU A 314 11.36 17.37 -8.16
C LEU A 314 11.57 17.92 -6.73
N GLN A 315 12.40 18.95 -6.63
CA GLN A 315 12.70 19.65 -5.39
C GLN A 315 11.74 20.83 -5.23
N ILE A 316 10.66 20.61 -4.49
CA ILE A 316 9.57 21.58 -4.34
C ILE A 316 9.67 22.22 -2.96
N SER A 317 9.58 23.54 -2.90
CA SER A 317 9.48 24.29 -1.63
C SER A 317 8.06 24.17 -1.08
N TRP A 318 7.77 23.02 -0.47
CA TRP A 318 6.51 22.77 0.25
C TRP A 318 6.41 23.64 1.51
N TYR A 319 5.20 23.90 1.96
CA TYR A 319 4.97 24.65 3.20
C TYR A 319 5.19 23.77 4.44
N GLU A 320 5.83 24.37 5.44
CA GLU A 320 5.89 23.85 6.80
C GLU A 320 4.71 24.43 7.61
N ASP A 321 3.55 23.80 7.52
CA ASP A 321 2.33 24.22 8.23
C ASP A 321 1.71 23.01 8.96
N ALA A 322 2.10 22.88 10.23
CA ALA A 322 1.66 21.79 11.09
C ALA A 322 0.15 21.83 11.37
N GLU A 323 -0.48 23.01 11.35
CA GLU A 323 -1.91 23.14 11.58
C GLU A 323 -2.71 22.59 10.38
N ARG A 324 -2.32 22.95 9.15
CA ARG A 324 -2.92 22.40 7.93
C ARG A 324 -2.77 20.89 7.86
N LEU A 325 -1.57 20.38 8.15
CA LEU A 325 -1.33 18.95 8.22
C LEU A 325 -2.19 18.28 9.28
N HIS A 326 -2.32 18.88 10.47
CA HIS A 326 -3.14 18.35 11.55
C HIS A 326 -4.62 18.28 11.16
N LYS A 327 -5.17 19.35 10.57
CA LYS A 327 -6.56 19.39 10.08
C LYS A 327 -6.82 18.31 9.04
N TRP A 328 -5.91 18.13 8.07
CA TRP A 328 -6.01 17.05 7.09
C TRP A 328 -5.91 15.66 7.72
N LYS A 329 -4.90 15.44 8.58
CA LYS A 329 -4.70 14.16 9.28
C LYS A 329 -5.94 13.79 10.09
N THR A 330 -6.56 14.75 10.77
CA THR A 330 -7.68 14.52 11.72
C THR A 330 -9.07 14.67 11.11
N ALA A 331 -9.19 14.74 9.78
CA ALA A 331 -10.48 14.89 9.09
C ALA A 331 -11.28 16.14 9.51
N GLN A 332 -10.58 17.27 9.63
CA GLN A 332 -11.14 18.57 10.00
C GLN A 332 -10.79 19.65 8.94
N THR A 333 -10.75 19.27 7.66
CA THR A 333 -10.48 20.20 6.57
C THR A 333 -11.67 21.11 6.25
N GLY A 334 -12.88 20.70 6.67
CA GLY A 334 -14.12 21.36 6.32
C GLY A 334 -14.65 20.98 4.94
N PHE A 335 -13.96 20.08 4.22
CA PHE A 335 -14.42 19.48 2.97
C PHE A 335 -14.93 18.05 3.23
N PRO A 336 -16.25 17.80 3.23
CA PRO A 336 -16.82 16.54 3.71
C PRO A 336 -16.31 15.29 2.97
N TRP A 337 -16.03 15.41 1.68
CA TRP A 337 -15.45 14.31 0.91
C TRP A 337 -14.07 13.90 1.43
N ILE A 338 -13.18 14.88 1.66
CA ILE A 338 -11.82 14.64 2.16
C ILE A 338 -11.86 14.13 3.59
N ASP A 339 -12.69 14.75 4.44
CA ASP A 339 -12.83 14.37 5.84
C ASP A 339 -13.44 12.97 5.99
N ALA A 340 -14.40 12.59 5.15
CA ALA A 340 -14.94 11.23 5.13
C ALA A 340 -13.89 10.19 4.73
N ILE A 341 -13.04 10.49 3.73
CA ILE A 341 -11.92 9.63 3.33
C ILE A 341 -10.93 9.44 4.48
N MET A 342 -10.50 10.54 5.10
CA MET A 342 -9.52 10.50 6.19
C MET A 342 -10.11 9.83 7.44
N THR A 343 -11.43 9.91 7.63
CA THR A 343 -12.14 9.18 8.69
C THR A 343 -12.19 7.68 8.39
N GLN A 344 -12.52 7.26 7.16
CA GLN A 344 -12.45 5.86 6.76
C GLN A 344 -11.03 5.31 6.94
N LEU A 345 -10.01 6.05 6.51
CA LEU A 345 -8.61 5.64 6.66
C LEU A 345 -8.26 5.40 8.14
N ARG A 346 -8.69 6.28 9.04
CA ARG A 346 -8.43 6.15 10.48
C ARG A 346 -9.20 5.00 11.13
N GLN A 347 -10.46 4.78 10.75
CA GLN A 347 -11.33 3.79 11.37
C GLN A 347 -11.13 2.39 10.81
N GLU A 348 -10.84 2.28 9.52
CA GLU A 348 -10.79 1.00 8.82
C GLU A 348 -9.38 0.62 8.34
N GLY A 349 -8.48 1.59 8.23
CA GLY A 349 -7.10 1.38 7.79
C GLY A 349 -6.96 1.05 6.30
N TRP A 350 -8.02 1.23 5.51
CA TRP A 350 -7.97 1.07 4.06
C TRP A 350 -8.94 2.02 3.38
N ILE A 351 -8.50 2.61 2.27
CA ILE A 351 -9.32 3.46 1.40
C ILE A 351 -9.03 3.12 -0.06
N HIS A 352 -10.05 3.30 -0.90
CA HIS A 352 -9.97 3.06 -2.34
C HIS A 352 -8.90 3.93 -3.02
N HIS A 353 -8.32 3.47 -4.12
CA HIS A 353 -7.21 4.18 -4.77
C HIS A 353 -7.57 5.63 -5.18
N LEU A 354 -8.75 5.90 -5.78
CA LEU A 354 -9.11 7.29 -6.10
C LEU A 354 -9.45 8.14 -4.86
N ALA A 355 -9.82 7.51 -3.73
CA ALA A 355 -9.94 8.21 -2.46
C ALA A 355 -8.56 8.64 -1.95
N ARG A 356 -7.53 7.78 -2.08
CA ARG A 356 -6.12 8.14 -1.85
C ARG A 356 -5.70 9.29 -2.77
N HIS A 357 -6.08 9.24 -4.05
CA HIS A 357 -5.77 10.31 -5.01
C HIS A 357 -6.36 11.65 -4.58
N ALA A 358 -7.64 11.67 -4.17
CA ALA A 358 -8.30 12.89 -3.72
C ALA A 358 -7.62 13.48 -2.47
N ALA A 359 -7.38 12.66 -1.43
CA ALA A 359 -6.76 13.12 -0.19
C ALA A 359 -5.30 13.57 -0.39
N ALA A 360 -4.51 12.85 -1.18
CA ALA A 360 -3.12 13.19 -1.45
C ALA A 360 -2.98 14.42 -2.36
N CYS A 361 -3.82 14.54 -3.38
CA CYS A 361 -3.86 15.73 -4.25
C CYS A 361 -4.21 16.97 -3.41
N PHE A 362 -5.24 16.87 -2.56
CA PHE A 362 -5.65 17.95 -1.66
C PHE A 362 -4.51 18.40 -0.73
N LEU A 363 -3.84 17.46 -0.06
CA LEU A 363 -2.73 17.78 0.84
C LEU A 363 -1.54 18.47 0.13
N THR A 364 -1.24 18.04 -1.10
CA THR A 364 -0.01 18.44 -1.80
C THR A 364 -0.30 19.54 -2.82
N ARG A 365 -0.15 19.25 -4.12
CA ARG A 365 -0.24 20.22 -5.22
C ARG A 365 -1.63 20.79 -5.48
N GLY A 366 -2.67 20.20 -4.89
CA GLY A 366 -4.05 20.58 -5.12
C GLY A 366 -4.44 21.81 -4.33
N ASP A 367 -4.27 21.75 -3.00
CA ASP A 367 -4.88 22.75 -2.10
C ASP A 367 -3.89 23.24 -1.03
N LEU A 368 -3.34 22.33 -0.20
CA LEU A 368 -2.64 22.76 1.02
C LEU A 368 -1.15 23.07 0.82
N TRP A 369 -0.55 22.58 -0.27
CA TRP A 369 0.89 22.72 -0.59
C TRP A 369 1.82 22.19 0.51
N ILE A 370 1.41 21.12 1.20
CA ILE A 370 2.22 20.41 2.20
C ILE A 370 3.02 19.30 1.51
N SER A 371 4.20 18.99 2.07
CA SER A 371 5.06 17.94 1.54
C SER A 371 4.37 16.59 1.47
N TRP A 372 4.60 15.88 0.37
CA TRP A 372 4.16 14.51 0.18
C TRP A 372 4.79 13.54 1.19
N GLU A 373 5.96 13.89 1.75
CA GLU A 373 6.59 13.10 2.82
C GLU A 373 5.73 13.05 4.08
N GLU A 374 5.05 14.15 4.42
CA GLU A 374 4.16 14.19 5.59
C GLU A 374 2.89 13.37 5.37
N GLY A 375 2.31 13.45 4.16
CA GLY A 375 1.21 12.59 3.75
C GLY A 375 1.59 11.11 3.78
N MET A 376 2.79 10.78 3.29
CA MET A 376 3.36 9.43 3.30
C MET A 376 3.47 8.89 4.72
N LYS A 377 3.99 9.66 5.68
CA LYS A 377 4.08 9.27 7.10
C LYS A 377 2.70 8.98 7.71
N VAL A 378 1.70 9.82 7.43
CA VAL A 378 0.33 9.58 7.91
C VAL A 378 -0.25 8.30 7.31
N PHE A 379 -0.02 8.05 6.03
CA PHE A 379 -0.47 6.82 5.37
C PHE A 379 0.29 5.59 5.88
N GLU A 380 1.57 5.71 6.19
CA GLU A 380 2.37 4.63 6.80
C GLU A 380 1.80 4.22 8.16
N GLU A 381 1.41 5.20 8.98
CA GLU A 381 0.78 4.99 10.29
C GLU A 381 -0.59 4.30 10.16
N LEU A 382 -1.46 4.79 9.27
CA LEU A 382 -2.87 4.42 9.25
C LEU A 382 -3.22 3.25 8.32
N LEU A 383 -2.51 3.05 7.21
CA LEU A 383 -2.87 2.02 6.23
C LEU A 383 -2.47 0.62 6.69
N LEU A 384 -3.43 -0.31 6.70
CA LEU A 384 -3.17 -1.75 6.83
C LEU A 384 -2.20 -2.25 5.75
N ASP A 385 -2.29 -1.67 4.56
CA ASP A 385 -1.47 -2.01 3.40
C ASP A 385 -0.28 -1.07 3.17
N ALA A 386 0.15 -0.33 4.20
CA ALA A 386 1.35 0.49 4.11
C ALA A 386 2.55 -0.35 3.66
N ASP A 387 3.14 0.10 2.56
CA ASP A 387 4.19 -0.56 1.79
C ASP A 387 5.20 0.51 1.39
N TYR A 388 6.48 0.28 1.69
CA TYR A 388 7.56 1.26 1.50
C TYR A 388 7.62 1.80 0.07
N SER A 389 7.62 0.90 -0.91
CA SER A 389 7.81 1.24 -2.32
C SER A 389 6.56 1.83 -2.93
N ILE A 390 5.40 1.20 -2.67
CA ILE A 390 4.13 1.63 -3.25
C ILE A 390 3.70 2.97 -2.65
N ASN A 391 3.81 3.15 -1.33
CA ASN A 391 3.39 4.39 -0.68
C ASN A 391 4.21 5.57 -1.22
N ALA A 392 5.55 5.49 -1.17
CA ALA A 392 6.41 6.57 -1.66
C ALA A 392 6.24 6.85 -3.16
N GLY A 393 6.19 5.80 -3.99
CA GLY A 393 5.97 5.94 -5.44
C GLY A 393 4.66 6.66 -5.76
N ASN A 394 3.57 6.29 -5.08
CA ASN A 394 2.26 6.95 -5.28
C ASN A 394 2.21 8.36 -4.69
N TRP A 395 2.89 8.65 -3.58
CA TRP A 395 2.95 10.01 -3.04
C TRP A 395 3.74 10.96 -3.92
N MET A 396 4.85 10.51 -4.51
CA MET A 396 5.58 11.26 -5.54
C MET A 396 4.72 11.46 -6.80
N TRP A 397 3.93 10.45 -7.20
CA TRP A 397 2.99 10.55 -8.31
C TRP A 397 1.91 11.62 -8.04
N LEU A 398 1.23 11.54 -6.90
CA LEU A 398 0.06 12.37 -6.61
C LEU A 398 0.41 13.83 -6.32
N SER A 399 1.59 14.06 -5.76
CA SER A 399 2.20 15.40 -5.64
C SER A 399 2.77 15.93 -6.95
N ALA A 400 2.81 15.10 -8.00
CA ALA A 400 3.45 15.39 -9.27
C ALA A 400 4.94 15.74 -9.11
N SER A 401 5.61 15.11 -8.14
CA SER A 401 7.05 15.24 -7.90
C SER A 401 7.85 14.29 -8.79
N ALA A 402 7.28 13.14 -9.16
CA ALA A 402 7.83 12.17 -10.13
C ALA A 402 6.70 11.37 -10.78
N PHE A 403 6.98 10.68 -11.89
CA PHE A 403 6.09 9.79 -12.68
C PHE A 403 4.88 10.44 -13.36
N PHE A 404 4.23 11.42 -12.72
CA PHE A 404 3.07 12.13 -13.23
C PHE A 404 3.38 13.58 -13.57
N HIS A 405 2.99 14.00 -14.78
CA HIS A 405 3.40 15.29 -15.34
C HIS A 405 2.24 16.24 -15.64
N GLN A 406 0.99 15.76 -15.64
CA GLN A 406 -0.20 16.59 -15.91
C GLN A 406 -0.68 17.30 -14.65
N TYR A 407 0.18 18.12 -14.04
CA TYR A 407 -0.09 18.82 -12.79
C TYR A 407 -1.28 19.80 -12.85
N THR A 408 -1.69 20.22 -14.06
CA THR A 408 -2.90 21.00 -14.31
C THR A 408 -4.19 20.28 -13.95
N ARG A 409 -4.17 18.95 -13.84
CA ARG A 409 -5.30 18.14 -13.40
C ARG A 409 -5.36 18.03 -11.89
N ILE A 410 -6.12 18.91 -11.25
CA ILE A 410 -6.34 18.92 -9.80
C ILE A 410 -7.70 18.29 -9.49
N PHE A 411 -7.73 17.42 -8.48
CA PHE A 411 -8.97 16.82 -8.00
C PHE A 411 -9.77 17.88 -7.25
N CYS A 412 -11.01 18.11 -7.66
CA CYS A 412 -11.91 19.02 -6.95
C CYS A 412 -12.48 18.30 -5.71
N PRO A 413 -12.25 18.81 -4.48
CA PRO A 413 -12.69 18.16 -3.23
C PRO A 413 -14.21 18.15 -3.07
N VAL A 414 -14.95 18.84 -3.94
CA VAL A 414 -16.41 18.88 -3.99
C VAL A 414 -16.95 17.99 -5.11
N ARG A 415 -16.61 18.33 -6.37
CA ARG A 415 -17.27 17.76 -7.55
C ARG A 415 -16.95 16.28 -7.77
N PHE A 416 -15.76 15.83 -7.34
CA PHE A 416 -15.31 14.47 -7.61
C PHE A 416 -16.17 13.42 -6.89
N GLY A 417 -16.38 13.58 -5.58
CA GLY A 417 -17.26 12.71 -4.82
C GLY A 417 -18.71 12.81 -5.31
N LYS A 418 -19.20 14.03 -5.56
CA LYS A 418 -20.58 14.27 -6.04
C LYS A 418 -20.91 13.55 -7.35
N ARG A 419 -19.94 13.37 -8.24
CA ARG A 419 -20.14 12.63 -9.50
C ARG A 419 -20.43 11.14 -9.28
N THR A 420 -19.88 10.56 -8.21
CA THR A 420 -19.92 9.12 -7.95
C THR A 420 -20.92 8.74 -6.84
N ASP A 421 -21.22 9.65 -5.92
CA ASP A 421 -22.24 9.52 -4.87
C ASP A 421 -22.96 10.88 -4.68
N PRO A 422 -23.94 11.22 -5.55
CA PRO A 422 -24.64 12.50 -5.48
C PRO A 422 -25.41 12.74 -4.18
N GLU A 423 -25.82 11.66 -3.50
CA GLU A 423 -26.57 11.71 -2.24
C GLU A 423 -25.66 11.85 -1.01
N GLY A 424 -24.36 11.60 -1.18
CA GLY A 424 -23.34 11.65 -0.13
C GLY A 424 -23.51 10.55 0.90
N GLN A 425 -24.00 9.36 0.53
CA GLN A 425 -24.12 8.21 1.43
C GLN A 425 -22.79 7.86 2.13
N TYR A 426 -21.68 7.94 1.41
CA TYR A 426 -20.34 7.75 1.97
C TYR A 426 -20.01 8.81 3.03
N ILE A 427 -20.29 10.07 2.74
CA ILE A 427 -20.11 11.18 3.69
C ILE A 427 -20.98 10.95 4.93
N ARG A 428 -22.25 10.59 4.76
CA ARG A 428 -23.18 10.35 5.87
C ARG A 428 -22.76 9.18 6.76
N LYS A 429 -22.13 8.15 6.19
CA LYS A 429 -21.58 7.01 6.95
C LYS A 429 -20.40 7.44 7.81
N TYR A 430 -19.40 8.08 7.22
CA TYR A 430 -18.14 8.36 7.92
C TYR A 430 -18.14 9.69 8.69
N LEU A 431 -19.04 10.61 8.35
CA LEU A 431 -19.28 11.86 9.07
C LEU A 431 -20.74 11.93 9.54
N PRO A 432 -21.13 11.17 10.58
CA PRO A 432 -22.52 11.15 11.07
C PRO A 432 -23.05 12.51 11.51
N VAL A 433 -22.16 13.47 11.83
CA VAL A 433 -22.54 14.86 12.14
C VAL A 433 -23.24 15.56 10.96
N LEU A 434 -22.93 15.16 9.71
CA LEU A 434 -23.55 15.66 8.49
C LEU A 434 -24.71 14.79 7.99
N LYS A 435 -25.11 13.74 8.72
CA LYS A 435 -26.06 12.72 8.23
C LYS A 435 -27.42 13.28 7.81
N ASN A 436 -27.84 14.41 8.38
CA ASN A 436 -29.14 15.04 8.15
C ASN A 436 -29.05 16.22 7.16
N PHE A 437 -27.86 16.60 6.68
CA PHE A 437 -27.74 17.68 5.69
C PHE A 437 -28.47 17.30 4.39
N PRO A 438 -29.24 18.20 3.77
CA PRO A 438 -29.80 17.96 2.45
C PRO A 438 -28.71 17.62 1.43
N SER A 439 -28.95 16.68 0.50
CA SER A 439 -27.95 16.25 -0.50
C SER A 439 -27.42 17.39 -1.37
N LYS A 440 -28.19 18.48 -1.53
CA LYS A 440 -27.73 19.70 -2.22
C LYS A 440 -26.49 20.34 -1.57
N TYR A 441 -26.32 20.17 -0.25
CA TYR A 441 -25.25 20.79 0.54
C TYR A 441 -24.24 19.79 1.10
N ILE A 442 -24.46 18.48 0.96
CA ILE A 442 -23.64 17.45 1.64
C ILE A 442 -22.14 17.53 1.30
N TYR A 443 -21.79 18.07 0.13
CA TYR A 443 -20.40 18.28 -0.31
C TYR A 443 -19.87 19.69 0.00
N GLU A 444 -20.74 20.65 0.29
CA GLU A 444 -20.42 22.07 0.50
C GLU A 444 -21.30 22.65 1.62
N PRO A 445 -21.26 22.10 2.85
CA PRO A 445 -22.26 22.41 3.88
C PRO A 445 -22.18 23.87 4.35
N TRP A 446 -21.04 24.54 4.15
CA TRP A 446 -20.86 25.97 4.39
C TRP A 446 -21.71 26.87 3.49
N THR A 447 -22.29 26.34 2.40
CA THR A 447 -23.21 27.07 1.51
C THR A 447 -24.67 27.01 1.96
N ALA A 448 -24.99 26.19 2.96
CA ALA A 448 -26.32 26.14 3.56
C ALA A 448 -26.57 27.37 4.44
N SER A 449 -27.79 27.90 4.41
CA SER A 449 -28.19 28.98 5.31
C SER A 449 -28.17 28.53 6.78
N GLU A 450 -28.06 29.47 7.72
CA GLU A 450 -28.10 29.13 9.16
C GLU A 450 -29.36 28.37 9.56
N GLU A 451 -30.50 28.67 8.94
CA GLU A 451 -31.76 27.96 9.19
C GLU A 451 -31.68 26.50 8.75
N GLU A 452 -31.14 26.23 7.55
CA GLU A 452 -30.95 24.87 7.04
C GLU A 452 -29.92 24.09 7.88
N GLN A 453 -28.87 24.75 8.37
CA GLN A 453 -27.91 24.15 9.29
C GLN A 453 -28.56 23.77 10.63
N LYS A 454 -29.41 24.64 11.19
CA LYS A 454 -30.18 24.37 12.41
C LYS A 454 -31.15 23.20 12.20
N GLN A 455 -31.84 23.15 11.07
CA GLN A 455 -32.74 22.05 10.70
C GLN A 455 -32.00 20.72 10.54
N ALA A 456 -30.79 20.73 9.98
CA ALA A 456 -29.93 19.55 9.89
C ALA A 456 -29.32 19.15 11.25
N GLY A 457 -29.34 20.03 12.25
CA GLY A 457 -28.76 19.79 13.57
C GLY A 457 -27.23 19.82 13.59
N CYS A 458 -26.60 20.55 12.65
CA CYS A 458 -25.16 20.73 12.61
C CYS A 458 -24.81 22.13 12.06
N ILE A 459 -24.23 22.97 12.91
CA ILE A 459 -23.81 24.34 12.62
C ILE A 459 -22.35 24.36 12.17
N ILE A 460 -22.10 24.94 11.00
CA ILE A 460 -20.75 25.05 10.44
C ILE A 460 -19.94 26.09 11.22
N GLY A 461 -18.69 25.73 11.55
CA GLY A 461 -17.82 26.46 12.47
C GLY A 461 -17.96 26.05 13.94
N LYS A 462 -18.95 25.22 14.30
CA LYS A 462 -19.14 24.69 15.66
C LYS A 462 -19.13 23.17 15.70
N ASP A 463 -20.05 22.54 14.97
CA ASP A 463 -20.24 21.08 14.98
C ASP A 463 -19.42 20.41 13.86
N TYR A 464 -19.20 21.13 12.75
CA TYR A 464 -18.32 20.75 11.65
C TYR A 464 -17.56 22.00 11.15
N PRO A 465 -16.25 21.94 10.85
CA PRO A 465 -15.47 23.15 10.55
C PRO A 465 -15.84 23.80 9.21
N PHE A 466 -15.55 25.10 9.09
CA PHE A 466 -15.52 25.79 7.79
C PHE A 466 -14.40 25.22 6.91
N PRO A 467 -14.52 25.32 5.56
CA PRO A 467 -13.44 24.92 4.66
C PRO A 467 -12.16 25.70 4.99
N MET A 468 -11.06 24.98 5.19
CA MET A 468 -9.79 25.55 5.62
C MET A 468 -9.10 26.41 4.54
N VAL A 469 -9.55 26.32 3.29
CA VAL A 469 -9.08 27.09 2.13
C VAL A 469 -10.23 27.31 1.14
N ASP A 470 -10.13 28.35 0.31
CA ASP A 470 -10.90 28.42 -0.94
C ASP A 470 -10.17 27.57 -2.01
N HIS A 471 -10.82 26.51 -2.47
CA HIS A 471 -10.23 25.56 -3.44
C HIS A 471 -9.80 26.25 -4.75
N LYS A 472 -10.59 27.22 -5.24
CA LYS A 472 -10.30 27.87 -6.52
C LYS A 472 -9.08 28.76 -6.40
N GLU A 473 -8.97 29.53 -5.33
CA GLU A 473 -7.80 30.38 -5.07
C GLU A 473 -6.55 29.53 -4.81
N ALA A 474 -6.65 28.54 -3.92
CA ALA A 474 -5.54 27.67 -3.54
C ALA A 474 -4.99 26.88 -4.74
N SER A 475 -5.87 26.23 -5.51
CA SER A 475 -5.46 25.44 -6.68
C SER A 475 -4.83 26.31 -7.78
N ASN A 476 -5.38 27.50 -8.06
CA ASN A 476 -4.78 28.41 -9.05
C ASN A 476 -3.40 28.90 -8.63
N HIS A 477 -3.20 29.22 -7.35
CA HIS A 477 -1.91 29.61 -6.81
C HIS A 477 -0.89 28.46 -6.93
N ASN A 478 -1.27 27.27 -6.46
CA ASN A 478 -0.41 26.09 -6.49
C ASN A 478 -0.04 25.65 -7.93
N LEU A 479 -0.93 25.87 -8.90
CA LEU A 479 -0.63 25.65 -10.32
C LEU A 479 0.51 26.54 -10.82
N GLN A 480 0.57 27.81 -10.40
CA GLN A 480 1.66 28.71 -10.78
C GLN A 480 2.98 28.29 -10.14
N LEU A 481 2.96 27.91 -8.85
CA LEU A 481 4.14 27.38 -8.16
C LEU A 481 4.69 26.14 -8.85
N MET A 482 3.83 25.16 -9.15
CA MET A 482 4.23 23.92 -9.81
C MET A 482 4.73 24.16 -11.24
N LYS A 483 4.13 25.12 -11.96
CA LYS A 483 4.62 25.54 -13.28
C LYS A 483 6.06 26.04 -13.20
N HIS A 484 6.34 26.94 -12.26
CA HIS A 484 7.68 27.49 -12.05
C HIS A 484 8.71 26.40 -11.72
N VAL A 485 8.39 25.50 -10.78
CA VAL A 485 9.25 24.35 -10.43
C VAL A 485 9.61 23.53 -11.67
N ARG A 486 8.63 23.23 -12.54
CA ARG A 486 8.84 22.38 -13.71
C ARG A 486 9.61 23.07 -14.83
N GLU A 487 9.48 24.39 -14.95
CA GLU A 487 10.27 25.19 -15.87
C GLU A 487 11.74 25.24 -15.44
N GLU A 488 12.01 25.43 -14.13
CA GLU A 488 13.37 25.44 -13.59
C GLU A 488 14.03 24.06 -13.58
N GLN A 489 13.28 23.03 -13.21
CA GLN A 489 13.78 21.66 -13.04
C GLN A 489 13.40 20.74 -14.21
N TYR A 490 13.45 21.28 -15.43
CA TYR A 490 13.03 20.58 -16.65
C TYR A 490 13.72 19.22 -16.82
N ARG A 491 15.02 19.12 -16.53
CA ARG A 491 15.80 17.88 -16.67
C ARG A 491 15.28 16.77 -15.77
N THR A 492 15.09 17.06 -14.48
CA THR A 492 14.52 16.12 -13.51
C THR A 492 13.12 15.69 -13.95
N ALA A 493 12.29 16.64 -14.39
CA ALA A 493 10.95 16.35 -14.89
C ALA A 493 10.93 15.47 -16.16
N GLN A 494 12.00 15.40 -16.97
CA GLN A 494 12.03 14.50 -18.12
C GLN A 494 12.39 13.06 -17.75
N LEU A 495 13.06 12.81 -16.62
CA LEU A 495 13.54 11.47 -16.25
C LEU A 495 12.42 10.43 -16.17
N THR A 496 11.26 10.84 -15.67
CA THR A 496 10.10 9.96 -15.44
C THR A 496 8.95 10.22 -16.42
N ARG A 497 9.15 11.04 -17.44
CA ARG A 497 8.09 11.42 -18.38
C ARG A 497 7.86 10.32 -19.40
N ASP A 498 6.62 9.86 -19.51
CA ASP A 498 6.19 9.00 -20.62
C ASP A 498 5.71 9.86 -21.81
N ASP A 499 6.05 9.46 -23.04
CA ASP A 499 5.65 10.14 -24.28
C ASP A 499 4.20 9.80 -24.69
N THR A 500 3.62 8.76 -24.09
CA THR A 500 2.25 8.32 -24.35
C THR A 500 1.33 8.70 -23.18
N ASP A 501 0.20 9.36 -23.47
CA ASP A 501 -0.83 9.64 -22.46
C ASP A 501 -1.28 8.33 -21.79
N ASP A 502 -1.38 8.34 -20.47
CA ASP A 502 -1.82 7.18 -19.69
C ASP A 502 -3.27 6.78 -20.12
N PRO A 503 -3.59 5.48 -20.29
CA PRO A 503 -4.95 5.04 -20.60
C PRO A 503 -6.04 5.56 -19.65
N MET A 504 -5.71 5.83 -18.39
CA MET A 504 -6.58 6.50 -17.41
C MET A 504 -6.85 7.97 -17.80
N GLU A 505 -5.90 8.58 -18.50
CA GLU A 505 -5.98 9.93 -19.08
C GLU A 505 -6.81 9.98 -20.37
N MET A 506 -6.86 8.91 -21.18
CA MET A 506 -7.73 8.88 -22.37
C MET A 506 -9.22 9.05 -22.03
N LYS A 507 -9.65 8.55 -20.86
CA LYS A 507 -11.04 8.71 -20.41
C LYS A 507 -11.32 10.11 -19.85
N LEU A 508 -10.39 10.68 -19.08
CA LEU A 508 -10.47 12.09 -18.65
C LEU A 508 -10.49 13.05 -19.85
N LYS A 509 -9.75 12.73 -20.92
CA LYS A 509 -9.80 13.47 -22.20
C LYS A 509 -11.19 13.41 -22.84
N ARG A 510 -11.82 12.23 -22.89
CA ARG A 510 -13.19 12.06 -23.41
C ARG A 510 -14.20 12.85 -22.59
N ASP A 511 -14.17 12.71 -21.27
CA ASP A 511 -15.10 13.40 -20.36
C ASP A 511 -14.99 14.93 -20.45
N HIS A 512 -13.77 15.49 -20.50
CA HIS A 512 -13.58 16.94 -20.71
C HIS A 512 -13.94 17.41 -22.12
N SER A 513 -13.70 16.58 -23.14
CA SER A 513 -14.11 16.91 -24.51
C SER A 513 -15.63 16.93 -24.65
N GLU A 514 -16.34 16.02 -23.99
CA GLU A 514 -17.81 15.99 -23.98
C GLU A 514 -18.39 17.17 -23.19
N GLU A 515 -17.81 17.58 -22.06
CA GLU A 515 -18.20 18.80 -21.33
C GLU A 515 -17.99 20.08 -22.16
N ASN A 516 -16.87 20.19 -22.87
CA ASN A 516 -16.58 21.36 -23.70
C ASN A 516 -17.51 21.44 -24.92
N VAL A 517 -17.85 20.30 -25.53
CA VAL A 517 -18.84 20.23 -26.62
C VAL A 517 -20.24 20.57 -26.11
N THR A 518 -20.60 20.15 -24.90
CA THR A 518 -21.91 20.42 -24.30
C THR A 518 -22.05 21.89 -23.90
N LYS A 519 -21.00 22.51 -23.33
CA LYS A 519 -20.96 23.96 -23.05
C LYS A 519 -21.00 24.80 -24.32
N ALA A 520 -20.28 24.40 -25.38
CA ALA A 520 -20.31 25.09 -26.67
C ALA A 520 -21.69 25.01 -27.36
N LYS A 521 -22.41 23.89 -27.22
CA LYS A 521 -23.79 23.75 -27.70
C LYS A 521 -24.77 24.60 -26.89
N THR A 522 -24.61 24.64 -25.57
CA THR A 522 -25.48 25.44 -24.68
C THR A 522 -25.29 26.93 -24.91
N ALA A 523 -24.04 27.40 -25.07
CA ALA A 523 -23.71 28.79 -25.40
C ALA A 523 -24.28 29.22 -26.76
N ARG A 524 -24.21 28.37 -27.79
CA ARG A 524 -24.82 28.62 -29.10
C ARG A 524 -26.34 28.66 -29.09
N MET A 525 -26.99 27.95 -28.17
CA MET A 525 -28.45 28.00 -28.03
C MET A 525 -28.93 29.27 -27.31
N THR A 526 -28.15 29.80 -26.35
CA THR A 526 -28.45 31.06 -25.67
C THR A 526 -28.18 32.32 -26.50
N GLU A 527 -27.40 32.22 -27.58
CA GLU A 527 -27.23 33.32 -28.55
C GLU A 527 -28.31 33.34 -29.65
N GLN A 528 -29.21 32.35 -29.68
CA GLN A 528 -30.27 32.21 -30.69
C GLN A 528 -31.70 32.32 -30.11
N THR A 529 -31.84 32.79 -28.87
CA THR A 529 -33.11 33.16 -28.21
C THR A 529 -32.97 34.54 -27.63
#